data_AF-A0A3M2G923-F1
#
_entry.id   AF-A0A3M2G923-F1
#
_cell.length_a   1.000
_cell.length_b   1.000
_cell.length_c   1.000
_cell.angle_alpha   90.00
_cell.angle_beta   90.00
_cell.angle_gamma   90.00
#
_symmetry.space_group_name_H-M   'P 1'
#
loop_
_entity.id
_entity.type
_entity.pdbx_description
1 polymer ?
#
loop_
_entity_poly.entity_id
_entity_poly.type
_entity_poly.pdbx_seq_one_letter_code
_entity_poly.pdbx_strand_id
1 'polypeptide(L)' 'TDLADLLAADEDLSPGDFVRSMRLLADLLRQLAQVAPARATRNTARAAADLVDRGLVATSGALM' A
#
# COMPACT_ATOMS: atom_id res chain seq x y z
N THR A 1 -11.79 9.80 8.70
CA THR A 1 -10.77 9.15 9.52
C THR A 1 -9.52 9.10 8.69
N ASP A 2 -8.46 9.78 9.12
CA ASP A 2 -7.16 9.74 8.45
C ASP A 2 -6.37 8.51 8.93
N LEU A 3 -5.32 8.11 8.20
CA LEU A 3 -4.45 7.01 8.60
C LEU A 3 -3.82 7.27 9.97
N ALA A 4 -3.49 8.52 10.29
CA ALA A 4 -2.94 8.90 11.58
C ALA A 4 -3.87 8.50 12.73
N ASP A 5 -5.19 8.73 12.58
CA ASP A 5 -6.19 8.33 13.57
C ASP A 5 -6.26 6.81 13.73
N LEU A 6 -6.05 6.06 12.64
CA LEU A 6 -6.14 4.60 12.61
C LEU A 6 -4.90 3.95 13.21
N LEU A 7 -3.71 4.50 12.97
CA LEU A 7 -2.46 4.05 13.60
C LEU A 7 -2.42 4.40 15.08
N ALA A 8 -2.96 5.55 15.48
CA ALA A 8 -3.06 5.93 16.89
C ALA A 8 -4.04 5.04 17.70
N ALA A 9 -4.95 4.35 17.02
CA ALA A 9 -5.90 3.43 17.65
C ALA A 9 -5.30 2.04 17.93
N ASP A 10 -4.13 1.72 17.38
CA ASP A 10 -3.43 0.44 17.54
C ASP A 10 -1.99 0.69 18.03
N GLU A 11 -1.81 0.60 19.35
CA GLU A 11 -0.54 0.94 20.02
C GLU A 11 0.61 -0.01 19.65
N ASP A 12 0.30 -1.21 19.12
CA ASP A 12 1.28 -2.20 18.68
C ASP A 12 1.72 -1.97 17.21
N LEU A 13 1.03 -1.09 16.47
CA LEU A 13 1.29 -0.83 15.06
C LEU A 13 2.09 0.47 14.87
N SER A 14 3.41 0.32 14.76
CA SER A 14 4.29 1.44 14.42
C SER A 14 3.95 2.04 13.04
N PRO A 15 3.86 3.38 12.90
CA PRO A 15 3.68 4.03 11.60
C PRO A 15 4.74 3.63 10.56
N GLY A 16 5.98 3.42 11.00
CA GLY A 16 7.06 2.97 10.12
C GLY A 16 6.85 1.54 9.59
N ASP A 17 6.35 0.64 10.44
CA ASP A 17 6.08 -0.75 10.06
C ASP A 17 4.86 -0.86 9.15
N PHE A 18 3.86 0.01 9.33
CA PHE A 18 2.75 0.14 8.40
C PHE A 18 3.24 0.55 7.00
N VAL A 19 4.01 1.65 6.90
CA VAL A 19 4.54 2.13 5.62
C VAL A 19 5.41 1.06 4.96
N ARG A 20 6.25 0.37 5.74
CA ARG A 20 7.07 -0.74 5.26
C ARG A 20 6.20 -1.87 4.70
N SER A 21 5.17 -2.29 5.43
CA SER A 21 4.25 -3.36 5.01
C SER A 21 3.50 -3.01 3.73
N MET A 22 3.05 -1.76 3.60
CA MET A 22 2.37 -1.29 2.39
C MET A 22 3.30 -1.24 1.16
N ARG A 23 4.58 -0.88 1.34
CA ARG A 23 5.58 -0.96 0.25
C ARG A 23 5.81 -2.40 -0.20
N LEU A 24 5.96 -3.32 0.75
CA LEU A 24 6.09 -4.75 0.44
C LEU A 24 4.86 -5.28 -0.30
N LEU A 25 3.65 -4.86 0.10
CA LEU A 25 2.41 -5.20 -0.59
C LEU A 25 2.38 -4.64 -2.02
N ALA A 26 2.76 -3.38 -2.23
CA ALA A 26 2.82 -2.78 -3.56
C ALA A 26 3.81 -3.53 -4.47
N ASP A 27 4.98 -3.89 -3.94
CA ASP A 27 5.97 -4.69 -4.67
C ASP A 27 5.45 -6.09 -5.02
N LEU A 28 4.78 -6.77 -4.08
CA LEU A 28 4.16 -8.07 -4.34
C LEU A 28 3.09 -7.97 -5.44
N LEU A 29 2.25 -6.93 -5.40
CA LEU A 29 1.25 -6.68 -6.45
C LEU A 29 1.89 -6.45 -7.82
N ARG A 30 3.01 -5.71 -7.89
CA ARG A 30 3.77 -5.54 -9.14
C ARG A 30 4.33 -6.87 -9.64
N GLN A 31 4.82 -7.74 -8.77
CA GLN A 31 5.28 -9.08 -9.14
C GLN A 31 4.14 -9.93 -9.69
N LEU A 32 2.98 -9.96 -9.01
CA LEU A 32 1.78 -10.63 -9.49
C LEU A 32 1.35 -10.13 -10.88
N ALA A 33 1.46 -8.82 -11.12
CA ALA A 33 1.17 -8.23 -12.42
C ALA A 33 2.09 -8.70 -13.56
N GLN A 34 3.27 -9.23 -13.26
CA GLN A 34 4.17 -9.79 -14.26
C GLN A 34 3.86 -11.26 -14.55
N VAL A 35 3.60 -12.05 -13.51
CA VAL A 35 3.53 -13.52 -13.63
C VAL A 35 2.12 -14.07 -13.81
N ALA A 36 1.06 -13.29 -13.50
CA ALA A 36 -0.29 -13.83 -13.53
C ALA A 36 -0.74 -14.22 -14.96
N PRO A 37 -1.26 -15.45 -15.16
CA PRO A 37 -1.63 -15.94 -16.50
C PRO A 37 -2.82 -15.17 -17.08
N ALA A 38 -3.80 -14.82 -16.23
CA ALA A 38 -4.98 -14.07 -16.62
C ALA A 38 -4.65 -12.57 -16.77
N ARG A 39 -4.98 -12.00 -17.94
CA ARG A 39 -4.81 -10.56 -18.21
C ARG A 39 -5.58 -9.69 -17.21
N ALA A 40 -6.79 -10.10 -16.83
CA ALA A 40 -7.61 -9.37 -15.85
C ALA A 40 -6.90 -9.25 -14.49
N THR A 41 -6.28 -10.33 -14.01
CA THR A 41 -5.50 -10.34 -12.77
C THR A 41 -4.30 -9.41 -12.86
N ARG A 42 -3.55 -9.44 -13.98
CA ARG A 42 -2.41 -8.53 -14.18
C ARG A 42 -2.82 -7.07 -14.11
N ASN A 43 -3.92 -6.70 -14.77
CA ASN A 43 -4.42 -5.33 -14.76
C ASN A 43 -4.87 -4.90 -13.36
N THR A 44 -5.58 -5.76 -12.66
CA THR A 44 -6.06 -5.49 -11.29
C THR A 44 -4.88 -5.30 -10.33
N ALA A 45 -3.86 -6.15 -10.44
CA ALA A 45 -2.67 -6.06 -9.60
C ALA A 45 -1.86 -4.76 -9.85
N ARG A 46 -1.74 -4.31 -11.11
CA ARG A 46 -1.12 -2.99 -11.42
C ARG A 46 -1.91 -1.85 -10.80
N ALA A 47 -3.22 -1.82 -11.02
CA ALA A 47 -4.09 -0.77 -10.49
C ALA A 47 -4.02 -0.72 -8.95
N ALA A 48 -4.02 -1.88 -8.29
CA ALA A 48 -3.89 -1.95 -6.84
C ALA A 48 -2.53 -1.43 -6.34
N ALA A 49 -1.42 -1.78 -7.00
CA ALA A 49 -0.10 -1.27 -6.63
C ALA A 49 -0.03 0.26 -6.74
N ASP A 50 -0.57 0.83 -7.83
CA ASP A 50 -0.60 2.28 -8.05
C ASP A 50 -1.45 3.00 -7.00
N LEU A 51 -2.56 2.39 -6.56
CA LEU A 51 -3.42 2.96 -5.51
C LEU A 51 -2.72 2.97 -4.15
N VAL A 52 -2.00 1.90 -3.81
CA VAL A 52 -1.23 1.81 -2.56
C VAL A 52 -0.14 2.89 -2.52
N ASP A 53 0.65 3.04 -3.59
CA ASP A 53 1.69 4.08 -3.66
C ASP A 53 1.11 5.49 -3.48
N ARG A 54 0.02 5.80 -4.20
CA ARG A 54 -0.62 7.13 -4.12
C ARG A 54 -1.17 7.39 -2.73
N GLY A 55 -1.78 6.40 -2.10
CA GLY A 55 -2.26 6.49 -0.72
C GLY A 55 -1.13 6.78 0.26
N LEU A 56 0.01 6.09 0.12
CA LEU A 56 1.20 6.33 0.96
C LEU A 56 1.79 7.72 0.76
N VAL A 57 1.86 8.24 -0.48
CA VAL A 57 2.35 9.60 -0.76
C VAL A 57 1.44 10.66 -0.16
N ALA A 58 0.12 10.53 -0.36
CA ALA A 58 -0.85 11.46 0.20
C ALA A 58 -0.76 11.52 1.73
N THR A 59 -0.48 10.38 2.37
CA THR A 59 -0.41 10.29 3.83
C THR A 59 0.94 10.73 4.39
N SER A 60 2.05 10.40 3.72
CA SER A 60 3.39 10.81 4.16
C SER A 60 3.55 12.33 4.11
N GLY A 61 2.88 13.01 3.17
CA GLY A 61 2.83 14.46 3.10
C GLY A 61 1.93 15.12 4.14
N ALA A 62 1.01 14.37 4.77
CA ALA A 62 0.14 14.86 5.84
C ALA A 62 0.77 14.70 7.24
N LEU A 63 1.79 13.83 7.37
CA LEU A 63 2.53 13.57 8.60
C LEU A 63 3.81 14.44 8.76
N MET A 64 4.14 15.26 7.75
CA MET A 64 5.25 16.24 7.77
C MET A 64 4.71 17.65 8.02
#